data_AF-A0A8H8M3X9-F1
#
_entry.id   AF-A0A8H8M3X9-F1
#
_cell.length_a   1.000
_cell.length_b   1.000
_cell.length_c   1.000
_cell.angle_alpha   90.00
_cell.angle_beta   90.00
_cell.angle_gamma   90.00
#
_symmetry.space_group_name_H-M   'P 1'
#
loop_
_entity.id
_entity.type
_entity.pdbx_description
1 polymer ?
#
loop_
_entity_poly.entity_id
_entity_poly.type
_entity_poly.pdbx_seq_one_letter_code
_entity_poly.pdbx_strand_id
1 'polypeptide(L)'
;MCADEEAQLVLFTIFDVVDDTKLVGKSLVTDITALAPKFARTLARRVLLYLLTPRSPRHFTPALLRNIAQTDFAQGTTSKKDVDIRRSELRGVASPGMIKAVEDDAEGLVRDRGGSMFVGEVMLFADGVTLIQGGHFNQQTKQIERVEGAPKNVTTAFMGAAGKDNLIAMAMGDEGFLVAEIVGRLKEEGNEAGLKEVKGWFGKDVRTKLKTEGKKGSAVLLERLGA
;
A
#
# COMPACT_ATOMS: atom_id res chain seq x y z
N MET A 1 8.66 -9.29 -20.92
CA MET A 1 8.42 -10.00 -19.64
C MET A 1 7.06 -9.67 -19.05
N CYS A 2 6.77 -8.42 -18.66
CA CYS A 2 5.51 -8.12 -17.96
C CYS A 2 4.22 -8.43 -18.74
N ALA A 3 4.23 -8.40 -20.07
CA ALA A 3 3.03 -8.66 -20.88
C ALA A 3 2.88 -10.12 -21.35
N ASP A 4 3.81 -11.00 -20.99
CA ASP A 4 3.85 -12.40 -21.43
C ASP A 4 3.61 -13.33 -20.23
N GLU A 5 2.64 -14.24 -20.33
CA GLU A 5 2.17 -15.03 -19.17
C GLU A 5 3.26 -15.92 -18.55
N GLU A 6 4.09 -16.54 -19.38
CA GLU A 6 5.14 -17.44 -18.90
C GLU A 6 6.34 -16.64 -18.37
N ALA A 7 6.70 -15.54 -19.04
CA ALA A 7 7.76 -14.66 -18.56
C ALA A 7 7.41 -13.93 -17.25
N GLN A 8 6.11 -13.76 -16.94
CA GLN A 8 5.68 -13.25 -15.63
C GLN A 8 6.08 -14.19 -14.49
N LEU A 9 6.11 -15.51 -14.70
CA LEU A 9 6.55 -16.46 -13.67
C LEU A 9 7.98 -16.19 -13.22
N VAL A 10 8.87 -15.84 -14.16
CA VAL A 10 10.25 -15.46 -13.85
C VAL A 10 10.29 -14.25 -12.93
N LEU A 11 9.44 -13.24 -13.19
CA LEU A 11 9.34 -12.05 -12.33
C LEU A 11 8.82 -12.42 -10.94
N PHE A 12 7.78 -13.25 -10.84
CA PHE A 12 7.23 -13.69 -9.57
C PHE A 12 8.27 -14.47 -8.75
N THR A 13 9.00 -15.37 -9.38
CA THR A 13 10.11 -16.08 -8.73
C THR A 13 11.17 -15.11 -8.23
N ILE A 14 11.60 -14.13 -9.04
CA ILE A 14 12.57 -13.11 -8.61
C ILE A 14 12.07 -12.38 -7.35
N PHE A 15 10.82 -11.95 -7.35
CA PHE A 15 10.21 -11.26 -6.20
C PHE A 15 10.11 -12.15 -4.96
N ASP A 16 9.94 -13.46 -5.13
CA ASP A 16 9.81 -14.41 -4.01
C ASP A 16 11.15 -14.89 -3.45
N VAL A 17 12.21 -15.00 -4.27
CA VAL A 17 13.43 -15.73 -3.86
C VAL A 17 14.69 -14.86 -3.76
N VAL A 18 14.74 -13.69 -4.39
CA VAL A 18 15.96 -12.87 -4.37
C VAL A 18 16.05 -12.06 -3.07
N ASP A 19 17.14 -12.24 -2.32
CA ASP A 19 17.35 -11.54 -1.04
C ASP A 19 17.79 -10.09 -1.22
N ASP A 20 18.51 -9.77 -2.30
CA ASP A 20 18.93 -8.39 -2.63
C ASP A 20 17.78 -7.60 -3.28
N THR A 21 16.79 -7.28 -2.43
CA THR A 21 15.62 -6.46 -2.76
C THR A 21 15.97 -5.03 -3.16
N LYS A 22 17.13 -4.51 -2.73
CA LYS A 22 17.59 -3.17 -3.16
C LYS A 22 17.97 -3.19 -4.63
N LEU A 23 18.73 -4.22 -5.05
CA LEU A 23 19.06 -4.41 -6.45
C LEU A 23 17.79 -4.65 -7.27
N VAL A 24 16.93 -5.60 -6.87
CA VAL A 24 15.66 -5.90 -7.56
C VAL A 24 14.77 -4.66 -7.66
N GLY A 25 14.67 -3.90 -6.57
CA GLY A 25 13.90 -2.66 -6.50
C GLY A 25 14.37 -1.63 -7.53
N LYS A 26 15.70 -1.42 -7.61
CA LYS A 26 16.31 -0.46 -8.52
C LYS A 26 16.27 -0.91 -9.98
N SER A 27 16.53 -2.17 -10.27
CA SER A 27 16.72 -2.67 -11.65
C SER A 27 15.46 -3.17 -12.33
N LEU A 28 14.43 -3.53 -11.56
CA LEU A 28 13.19 -4.10 -12.10
C LEU A 28 11.96 -3.34 -11.63
N VAL A 29 11.78 -3.18 -10.31
CA VAL A 29 10.52 -2.65 -9.76
C VAL A 29 10.27 -1.22 -10.22
N THR A 30 11.30 -0.36 -10.20
CA THR A 30 11.18 1.03 -10.67
C THR A 30 10.72 1.12 -12.12
N ASP A 31 11.30 0.31 -13.02
CA ASP A 31 10.96 0.32 -14.44
C ASP A 31 9.55 -0.26 -14.69
N ILE A 32 9.17 -1.28 -13.91
CA ILE A 32 7.83 -1.89 -13.98
C ILE A 32 6.77 -0.87 -13.56
N THR A 33 6.97 -0.14 -12.47
CA THR A 33 5.97 0.80 -11.94
C THR A 33 5.92 2.11 -12.70
N ALA A 34 7.00 2.52 -13.37
CA ALA A 34 6.97 3.61 -14.36
C ALA A 34 6.00 3.32 -15.52
N LEU A 35 5.73 2.04 -15.82
CA LEU A 35 4.78 1.60 -16.85
C LEU A 35 3.38 1.27 -16.30
N ALA A 36 3.13 1.52 -15.01
CA ALA A 36 1.85 1.22 -14.36
C ALA A 36 0.61 1.81 -15.09
N PRO A 37 0.62 3.05 -15.62
CA PRO A 37 -0.55 3.60 -16.33
C PRO A 37 -0.98 2.75 -17.54
N LYS A 38 -0.01 2.13 -18.22
CA LYS A 38 -0.24 1.22 -19.34
C LYS A 38 -0.60 -0.19 -18.85
N PHE A 39 0.14 -0.70 -17.87
CA PHE A 39 0.00 -2.09 -17.42
C PHE A 39 -1.28 -2.34 -16.65
N ALA A 40 -1.79 -1.36 -15.90
CA ALA A 40 -2.98 -1.47 -15.07
C ALA A 40 -4.22 -1.99 -15.82
N ARG A 41 -4.32 -1.76 -17.13
CA ARG A 41 -5.46 -2.15 -17.99
C ARG A 41 -5.26 -3.49 -18.70
N THR A 42 -4.04 -4.00 -18.75
CA THR A 42 -3.69 -5.20 -19.53
C THR A 42 -3.44 -6.41 -18.63
N LEU A 43 -3.10 -7.55 -19.23
CA LEU A 43 -2.60 -8.73 -18.52
C LEU A 43 -1.39 -8.41 -17.62
N ALA A 44 -0.56 -7.42 -18.00
CA ALA A 44 0.62 -7.02 -17.24
C ALA A 44 0.29 -6.48 -15.84
N ARG A 45 -0.98 -6.12 -15.57
CA ARG A 45 -1.43 -5.76 -14.22
C ARG A 45 -1.11 -6.84 -13.19
N ARG A 46 -1.06 -8.13 -13.57
CA ARG A 46 -0.70 -9.23 -12.66
C ARG A 46 0.65 -8.99 -11.98
N VAL A 47 1.63 -8.41 -12.68
CA VAL A 47 2.95 -8.06 -12.13
C VAL A 47 2.84 -6.95 -11.10
N LEU A 48 2.02 -5.93 -11.38
CA LEU A 48 1.75 -4.85 -10.42
C LEU A 48 1.07 -5.39 -9.16
N LEU A 49 0.04 -6.22 -9.34
CA LEU A 49 -0.70 -6.84 -8.24
C LEU A 49 0.16 -7.79 -7.41
N TYR A 50 1.13 -8.48 -8.02
CA TYR A 50 2.04 -9.36 -7.29
C TYR A 50 2.94 -8.59 -6.30
N LEU A 51 3.32 -7.35 -6.63
CA LEU A 51 4.11 -6.50 -5.75
C LEU A 51 3.30 -5.95 -4.56
N LEU A 52 1.96 -5.89 -4.67
CA LEU A 52 1.06 -5.43 -3.61
C LEU A 52 0.52 -6.60 -2.77
N THR A 53 -0.10 -7.58 -3.43
CA THR A 53 -0.76 -8.74 -2.83
C THR A 53 -0.28 -10.05 -3.48
N PRO A 54 1.00 -10.43 -3.24
CA PRO A 54 1.61 -11.61 -3.84
C PRO A 54 0.80 -12.86 -3.52
N ARG A 55 0.60 -13.72 -4.54
CA ARG A 55 -0.10 -15.01 -4.43
C ARG A 55 -1.54 -14.95 -3.94
N SER A 56 -2.20 -13.78 -4.02
CA SER A 56 -3.61 -13.66 -3.66
C SER A 56 -4.51 -14.48 -4.60
N PRO A 57 -5.34 -15.41 -4.09
CA PRO A 57 -6.26 -16.19 -4.94
C PRO A 57 -7.34 -15.33 -5.61
N ARG A 58 -7.46 -14.05 -5.21
CA ARG A 58 -8.30 -13.05 -5.90
C ARG A 58 -7.80 -12.73 -7.30
N HIS A 59 -6.50 -12.82 -7.54
CA HIS A 59 -5.84 -12.35 -8.76
C HIS A 59 -5.16 -13.47 -9.56
N PHE A 60 -4.86 -14.58 -8.90
CA PHE A 60 -4.12 -15.70 -9.47
C PHE A 60 -4.91 -17.00 -9.35
N THR A 61 -5.05 -17.72 -10.46
CA THR A 61 -5.80 -18.99 -10.48
C THR A 61 -5.07 -20.07 -9.68
N PRO A 62 -5.77 -21.11 -9.17
CA PRO A 62 -5.12 -22.21 -8.47
C PRO A 62 -4.02 -22.91 -9.28
N ALA A 63 -4.16 -22.98 -10.61
CA ALA A 63 -3.13 -23.55 -11.48
C ALA A 63 -1.87 -22.68 -11.51
N LEU A 64 -2.04 -21.35 -11.64
CA LEU A 64 -0.93 -20.41 -11.64
C LEU A 64 -0.21 -20.38 -10.29
N LEU A 65 -0.97 -20.42 -9.18
CA LEU A 65 -0.41 -20.51 -7.83
C LEU A 65 0.42 -21.77 -7.62
N ARG A 66 0.01 -22.92 -8.18
CA ARG A 66 0.82 -24.14 -8.15
C ARG A 66 2.14 -23.98 -8.90
N ASN A 67 2.13 -23.31 -10.07
CA ASN A 67 3.36 -23.04 -10.82
C ASN A 67 4.30 -22.14 -10.02
N ILE A 68 3.78 -21.06 -9.44
CA ILE A 68 4.56 -20.14 -8.60
C ILE A 68 5.18 -20.87 -7.38
N ALA A 69 4.42 -21.77 -6.75
CA ALA A 69 4.87 -22.53 -5.58
C ALA A 69 6.00 -23.53 -5.89
N GLN A 70 6.26 -23.85 -7.17
CA GLN A 70 7.34 -24.77 -7.54
C GLN A 70 8.72 -24.25 -7.12
N THR A 71 8.89 -22.94 -6.88
CA THR A 71 10.16 -22.36 -6.45
C THR A 71 10.29 -22.20 -4.93
N ASP A 72 9.32 -22.67 -4.15
CA ASP A 72 9.32 -22.49 -2.68
C ASP A 72 10.43 -23.28 -1.98
N PHE A 73 10.97 -24.32 -2.62
CA PHE A 73 12.13 -25.07 -2.10
C PHE A 73 13.38 -24.20 -1.90
N ALA A 74 13.45 -23.05 -2.57
CA ALA A 74 14.56 -22.11 -2.44
C ALA A 74 14.52 -21.34 -1.09
N GLN A 75 13.36 -21.28 -0.43
CA GLN A 75 13.19 -20.60 0.85
C GLN A 75 13.94 -21.37 1.95
N GLY A 76 14.71 -20.65 2.75
CA GLY A 76 15.55 -21.22 3.81
C GLY A 76 16.84 -21.90 3.32
N THR A 77 17.01 -22.10 2.00
CA THR A 77 18.22 -22.68 1.42
C THR A 77 19.09 -21.58 0.79
N THR A 78 18.72 -21.12 -0.40
CA THR A 78 19.40 -20.05 -1.14
C THR A 78 18.72 -18.69 -0.97
N SER A 79 17.45 -18.67 -0.55
CA SER A 79 16.67 -17.49 -0.22
C SER A 79 16.48 -17.42 1.30
N LYS A 80 17.28 -16.58 1.96
CA LYS A 80 17.42 -16.56 3.43
C LYS A 80 16.70 -15.41 4.10
N LYS A 81 16.39 -14.34 3.35
CA LYS A 81 15.59 -13.23 3.88
C LYS A 81 14.17 -13.71 4.21
N ASP A 82 13.62 -13.19 5.29
CA ASP A 82 12.23 -13.44 5.66
C ASP A 82 11.28 -12.98 4.53
N VAL A 83 10.25 -13.79 4.27
CA VAL A 83 9.34 -13.57 3.14
C VAL A 83 8.57 -12.26 3.29
N ASP A 84 8.10 -11.94 4.49
CA ASP A 84 7.30 -10.74 4.72
C ASP A 84 8.18 -9.48 4.69
N ILE A 85 9.43 -9.57 5.17
CA ILE A 85 10.42 -8.50 4.99
C ILE A 85 10.69 -8.27 3.50
N ARG A 86 10.94 -9.32 2.70
CA ARG A 86 11.19 -9.19 1.25
C ARG A 86 10.01 -8.50 0.57
N ARG A 87 8.79 -8.94 0.87
CA ARG A 87 7.55 -8.37 0.32
C ARG A 87 7.37 -6.90 0.69
N SER A 88 7.57 -6.54 1.96
CA SER A 88 7.46 -5.15 2.41
C SER A 88 8.50 -4.24 1.73
N GLU A 89 9.74 -4.68 1.59
CA GLU A 89 10.77 -3.89 0.91
C GLU A 89 10.45 -3.65 -0.56
N LEU A 90 10.01 -4.69 -1.30
CA LEU A 90 9.63 -4.55 -2.70
C LEU A 90 8.37 -3.69 -2.88
N ARG A 91 7.39 -3.84 -1.99
CA ARG A 91 6.17 -3.03 -1.97
C ARG A 91 6.49 -1.55 -1.73
N GLY A 92 7.37 -1.25 -0.79
CA GLY A 92 7.82 0.11 -0.51
C GLY A 92 8.44 0.80 -1.74
N VAL A 93 9.17 0.06 -2.57
CA VAL A 93 9.73 0.58 -3.84
C VAL A 93 8.65 0.72 -4.91
N ALA A 94 7.70 -0.21 -4.98
CA ALA A 94 6.67 -0.24 -6.00
C ALA A 94 5.60 0.85 -5.83
N SER A 95 5.25 1.14 -4.58
CA SER A 95 4.07 1.92 -4.22
C SER A 95 4.04 3.33 -4.80
N PRO A 96 5.13 4.14 -4.78
CA PRO A 96 5.11 5.49 -5.32
C PRO A 96 4.71 5.56 -6.80
N GLY A 97 5.25 4.67 -7.64
CA GLY A 97 4.94 4.65 -9.07
C GLY A 97 3.50 4.21 -9.37
N MET A 98 2.97 3.28 -8.58
CA MET A 98 1.59 2.82 -8.73
C MET A 98 0.57 3.85 -8.25
N ILE A 99 0.85 4.57 -7.16
CA ILE A 99 -0.01 5.64 -6.65
C ILE A 99 -0.06 6.78 -7.65
N LYS A 100 1.10 7.19 -8.18
CA LYS A 100 1.16 8.20 -9.24
C LYS A 100 0.32 7.81 -10.46
N ALA A 101 0.38 6.54 -10.88
CA ALA A 101 -0.44 6.06 -11.99
C ALA A 101 -1.94 6.15 -11.72
N VAL A 102 -2.38 6.01 -10.47
CA VAL A 102 -3.78 6.23 -10.07
C VAL A 102 -4.10 7.71 -10.05
N GLU A 103 -3.22 8.56 -9.53
CA GLU A 103 -3.41 10.02 -9.50
C GLU A 103 -3.52 10.61 -10.92
N ASP A 104 -2.70 10.15 -11.85
CA ASP A 104 -2.66 10.64 -13.23
C ASP A 104 -3.94 10.32 -14.02
N ASP A 105 -4.66 9.23 -13.70
CA ASP A 105 -5.82 8.77 -14.49
C ASP A 105 -6.83 7.93 -13.67
N ALA A 106 -7.26 8.46 -12.51
CA ALA A 106 -8.19 7.75 -11.64
C ALA A 106 -9.53 7.43 -12.32
N GLU A 107 -10.12 8.40 -13.03
CA GLU A 107 -11.42 8.23 -13.70
C GLU A 107 -11.35 7.15 -14.78
N GLY A 108 -10.34 7.19 -15.64
CA GLY A 108 -10.16 6.22 -16.71
C GLY A 108 -9.80 4.83 -16.19
N LEU A 109 -9.10 4.73 -15.07
CA LEU A 109 -8.77 3.44 -14.45
C LEU A 109 -9.98 2.82 -13.77
N VAL A 110 -10.77 3.60 -13.02
CA VAL A 110 -11.97 3.10 -12.34
C VAL A 110 -13.05 2.64 -13.33
N ARG A 111 -13.14 3.27 -14.51
CA ARG A 111 -14.08 2.84 -15.56
C ARG A 111 -13.60 1.62 -16.36
N ASP A 112 -12.32 1.27 -16.28
CA ASP A 112 -11.78 0.07 -16.91
C ASP A 112 -12.00 -1.16 -16.00
N ARG A 113 -12.43 -2.28 -16.59
CA ARG A 113 -12.67 -3.53 -15.84
C ARG A 113 -11.42 -4.01 -15.12
N GLY A 114 -10.26 -3.85 -15.74
CA GLY A 114 -8.99 -4.27 -15.20
C GLY A 114 -8.33 -3.25 -14.29
N GLY A 115 -8.39 -1.98 -14.70
CA GLY A 115 -7.87 -0.82 -13.98
C GLY A 115 -8.55 -0.61 -12.63
N SER A 116 -9.87 -0.83 -12.54
CA SER A 116 -10.62 -0.70 -11.28
C SER A 116 -10.12 -1.65 -10.20
N MET A 117 -9.75 -2.88 -10.56
CA MET A 117 -9.10 -3.81 -9.64
C MET A 117 -7.74 -3.31 -9.19
N PHE A 118 -6.93 -2.78 -10.11
CA PHE A 118 -5.63 -2.19 -9.77
C PHE A 118 -5.78 -1.00 -8.81
N VAL A 119 -6.73 -0.09 -9.05
CA VAL A 119 -7.01 1.05 -8.16
C VAL A 119 -7.37 0.56 -6.76
N GLY A 120 -8.27 -0.42 -6.64
CA GLY A 120 -8.66 -0.96 -5.33
C GLY A 120 -7.47 -1.55 -4.55
N GLU A 121 -6.58 -2.26 -5.23
CA GLU A 121 -5.40 -2.87 -4.60
C GLU A 121 -4.35 -1.82 -4.20
N VAL A 122 -4.14 -0.79 -5.03
CA VAL A 122 -3.28 0.35 -4.67
C VAL A 122 -3.83 1.07 -3.44
N MET A 123 -5.14 1.33 -3.39
CA MET A 123 -5.77 2.00 -2.25
C MET A 123 -5.68 1.21 -0.93
N LEU A 124 -5.69 -0.13 -1.01
CA LEU A 124 -5.70 -0.99 0.17
C LEU A 124 -4.31 -1.41 0.65
N PHE A 125 -3.35 -1.55 -0.27
CA PHE A 125 -2.09 -2.25 0.03
C PHE A 125 -0.83 -1.46 -0.33
N ALA A 126 -0.91 -0.39 -1.13
CA ALA A 126 0.30 0.37 -1.45
C ALA A 126 0.85 1.06 -0.18
N ASP A 127 2.17 0.96 0.00
CA ASP A 127 2.92 1.66 1.04
C ASP A 127 2.99 3.13 0.65
N GLY A 128 2.00 3.87 1.12
CA GLY A 128 1.76 5.18 0.58
C GLY A 128 0.52 5.76 1.20
N VAL A 129 0.73 6.25 2.41
CA VAL A 129 -0.10 7.22 3.08
C VAL A 129 -0.47 8.38 2.12
N THR A 130 0.26 8.60 1.01
CA THR A 130 0.04 9.53 -0.12
C THR A 130 -1.39 9.85 -0.52
N LEU A 131 -2.29 8.87 -0.73
CA LEU A 131 -3.69 9.15 -1.09
C LEU A 131 -4.45 9.81 0.07
N ILE A 132 -4.13 9.41 1.29
CA ILE A 132 -4.63 10.00 2.53
C ILE A 132 -3.79 11.21 2.95
N GLN A 133 -2.54 11.38 2.53
CA GLN A 133 -1.67 12.54 2.77
C GLN A 133 -1.98 13.67 1.80
N GLY A 134 -2.48 13.38 0.60
CA GLY A 134 -2.57 14.35 -0.49
C GLY A 134 -1.20 14.82 -0.99
N GLY A 135 -0.17 13.99 -0.87
CA GLY A 135 1.21 14.33 -1.26
C GLY A 135 2.25 13.29 -0.85
N HIS A 136 3.46 13.40 -1.42
CA HIS A 136 4.59 12.51 -1.13
C HIS A 136 5.35 12.96 0.12
N PHE A 137 5.63 12.04 1.05
CA PHE A 137 6.54 12.33 2.15
C PHE A 137 7.99 12.36 1.66
N ASN A 138 8.60 13.54 1.64
CA ASN A 138 10.01 13.72 1.29
C ASN A 138 10.89 13.37 2.51
N GLN A 139 11.75 12.36 2.38
CA GLN A 139 12.61 11.88 3.47
C GLN A 139 13.72 12.85 3.86
N GLN A 140 14.15 13.73 2.95
CA GLN A 140 15.19 14.73 3.21
C GLN A 140 14.64 15.92 3.98
N THR A 141 13.47 16.43 3.56
CA THR A 141 12.82 17.58 4.20
C THR A 141 11.95 17.17 5.38
N LYS A 142 11.63 15.89 5.50
CA LYS A 142 10.65 15.32 6.46
C LYS A 142 9.28 16.00 6.37
N GLN A 143 8.91 16.46 5.19
CA GLN A 143 7.64 17.14 4.92
C GLN A 143 6.86 16.43 3.82
N ILE A 144 5.55 16.65 3.81
CA ILE A 144 4.67 16.17 2.74
C ILE A 144 4.68 17.21 1.62
N GLU A 145 5.27 16.85 0.48
CA GLU A 145 5.18 17.60 -0.76
C GLU A 145 3.81 17.36 -1.39
N ARG A 146 2.92 18.34 -1.29
CA ARG A 146 1.53 18.23 -1.73
C ARG A 146 1.44 18.21 -3.25
N VAL A 147 0.54 17.37 -3.74
CA VAL A 147 0.17 17.34 -5.16
C VAL A 147 -1.04 18.25 -5.35
N GLU A 148 -0.93 19.20 -6.27
CA GLU A 148 -2.04 20.07 -6.65
C GLU A 148 -3.18 19.22 -7.24
N GLY A 149 -4.39 19.36 -6.69
CA GLY A 149 -5.54 18.53 -7.11
C GLY A 149 -5.80 17.27 -6.28
N ALA A 150 -5.05 17.02 -5.20
CA ALA A 150 -5.31 15.90 -4.30
C ALA A 150 -6.79 15.87 -3.80
N PRO A 151 -7.49 14.73 -3.86
CA PRO A 151 -8.93 14.70 -3.62
C PRO A 151 -9.27 14.97 -2.14
N LYS A 152 -10.00 16.05 -1.86
CA LYS A 152 -10.26 16.59 -0.50
C LYS A 152 -11.20 15.76 0.39
N ASN A 153 -11.64 14.58 -0.06
CA ASN A 153 -12.61 13.72 0.65
C ASN A 153 -12.13 12.27 0.83
N VAL A 154 -10.86 11.98 0.51
CA VAL A 154 -10.35 10.61 0.62
C VAL A 154 -10.36 10.12 2.08
N THR A 155 -10.06 11.01 3.02
CA THR A 155 -10.06 10.73 4.47
C THR A 155 -11.43 10.30 4.97
N THR A 156 -12.48 11.06 4.65
CA THR A 156 -13.85 10.75 5.06
C THR A 156 -14.40 9.53 4.34
N ALA A 157 -14.14 9.37 3.05
CA ALA A 157 -14.53 8.18 2.30
C ALA A 157 -13.85 6.91 2.85
N PHE A 158 -12.55 6.99 3.17
CA PHE A 158 -11.81 5.89 3.76
C PHE A 158 -12.33 5.54 5.15
N MET A 159 -12.57 6.54 6.00
CA MET A 159 -13.19 6.32 7.32
C MET A 159 -14.54 5.62 7.21
N GLY A 160 -15.41 6.07 6.31
CA GLY A 160 -16.72 5.46 6.09
C GLY A 160 -16.64 4.01 5.59
N ALA A 161 -15.68 3.71 4.71
CA ALA A 161 -15.49 2.37 4.17
C ALA A 161 -14.82 1.40 5.16
N ALA A 162 -13.77 1.85 5.85
CA ALA A 162 -13.05 1.04 6.83
C ALA A 162 -13.90 0.82 8.09
N GLY A 163 -14.59 1.85 8.56
CA GLY A 163 -15.33 1.82 9.80
C GLY A 163 -14.43 1.81 11.05
N LYS A 164 -15.08 1.96 12.21
CA LYS A 164 -14.42 2.11 13.51
C LYS A 164 -13.48 0.96 13.86
N ASP A 165 -13.98 -0.27 13.82
CA ASP A 165 -13.24 -1.42 14.37
C ASP A 165 -11.99 -1.73 13.54
N ASN A 166 -12.09 -1.62 12.21
CA ASN A 166 -10.94 -1.81 11.33
C ASN A 166 -9.91 -0.68 11.49
N LEU A 167 -10.35 0.59 11.63
CA LEU A 167 -9.38 1.67 11.88
C LEU A 167 -8.64 1.51 13.21
N ILE A 168 -9.31 1.01 14.25
CA ILE A 168 -8.65 0.69 15.52
C ILE A 168 -7.67 -0.47 15.32
N ALA A 169 -8.07 -1.53 14.62
CA ALA A 169 -7.17 -2.65 14.33
C ALA A 169 -5.91 -2.21 13.55
N MET A 170 -6.07 -1.37 12.53
CA MET A 170 -4.97 -0.77 11.76
C MET A 170 -4.06 0.10 12.64
N ALA A 171 -4.64 0.88 13.54
CA ALA A 171 -3.88 1.71 14.48
C ALA A 171 -3.05 0.87 15.46
N MET A 172 -3.55 -0.30 15.85
CA MET A 172 -2.82 -1.26 16.69
C MET A 172 -1.78 -2.06 15.89
N GLY A 173 -2.01 -2.21 14.58
CA GLY A 173 -1.14 -2.87 13.61
C GLY A 173 0.04 -2.02 13.14
N ASP A 174 0.66 -2.44 12.06
CA ASP A 174 1.82 -1.76 11.45
C ASP A 174 1.40 -0.54 10.63
N GLU A 175 0.09 -0.33 10.47
CA GLU A 175 -0.56 0.74 9.72
C GLU A 175 -0.87 1.99 10.56
N GLY A 176 -0.31 2.12 11.76
CA GLY A 176 -0.58 3.25 12.67
C GLY A 176 -0.31 4.64 12.06
N PHE A 177 0.67 4.74 11.15
CA PHE A 177 0.93 5.98 10.42
C PHE A 177 -0.19 6.39 9.46
N LEU A 178 -0.89 5.42 8.86
CA LEU A 178 -2.03 5.71 8.00
C LEU A 178 -3.13 6.42 8.79
N VAL A 179 -3.44 5.88 9.97
CA VAL A 179 -4.47 6.45 10.85
C VAL A 179 -4.03 7.81 11.39
N ALA A 180 -2.75 7.96 11.76
CA ALA A 180 -2.19 9.24 12.19
C ALA A 180 -2.36 10.32 11.12
N GLU A 181 -2.20 9.93 9.85
CA GLU A 181 -2.39 10.84 8.74
C GLU A 181 -3.86 11.20 8.50
N ILE A 182 -4.79 10.25 8.61
CA ILE A 182 -6.23 10.56 8.51
C ILE A 182 -6.56 11.72 9.46
N VAL A 183 -6.12 11.62 10.71
CA VAL A 183 -6.32 12.67 11.72
C VAL A 183 -5.60 13.98 11.31
N GLY A 184 -4.37 13.88 10.83
CA GLY A 184 -3.58 15.01 10.36
C GLY A 184 -4.27 15.80 9.24
N ARG A 185 -4.70 15.11 8.19
CA ARG A 185 -5.32 15.73 7.04
C ARG A 185 -6.71 16.26 7.32
N LEU A 186 -7.54 15.57 8.12
CA LEU A 186 -8.84 16.14 8.53
C LEU A 186 -8.67 17.48 9.26
N LYS A 187 -7.59 17.63 10.04
CA LYS A 187 -7.26 18.90 10.70
C LYS A 187 -6.84 19.97 9.71
N GLU A 188 -6.02 19.63 8.73
CA GLU A 188 -5.57 20.56 7.68
C GLU A 188 -6.72 21.00 6.76
N GLU A 189 -7.63 20.08 6.43
CA GLU A 189 -8.82 20.33 5.61
C GLU A 189 -9.92 21.10 6.38
N GLY A 190 -9.73 21.36 7.68
CA GLY A 190 -10.74 22.01 8.51
C GLY A 190 -12.00 21.16 8.73
N ASN A 191 -11.91 19.84 8.55
CA ASN A 191 -13.03 18.91 8.67
C ASN A 191 -13.28 18.53 10.14
N GLU A 192 -13.94 19.44 10.86
CA GLU A 192 -14.22 19.28 12.30
C GLU A 192 -15.10 18.06 12.60
N ALA A 193 -16.05 17.75 11.72
CA ALA A 193 -16.96 16.61 11.89
C ALA A 193 -16.21 15.27 11.84
N GLY A 194 -15.40 15.06 10.81
CA GLY A 194 -14.56 13.87 10.68
C GLY A 194 -13.53 13.76 11.81
N LEU A 195 -12.93 14.89 12.22
CA LEU A 195 -12.02 14.91 13.38
C LEU A 195 -12.70 14.46 14.67
N LYS A 196 -13.93 14.94 14.93
CA LYS A 196 -14.70 14.55 16.11
C LYS A 196 -15.06 13.07 16.07
N GLU A 197 -15.47 12.58 14.91
CA GLU A 197 -15.82 11.19 14.69
C GLU A 197 -14.63 10.26 14.95
N VAL A 198 -13.49 10.47 14.26
CA VAL A 198 -12.31 9.61 14.41
C VAL A 198 -11.76 9.68 15.83
N LYS A 199 -11.71 10.86 16.46
CA LYS A 199 -11.30 10.98 17.87
C LYS A 199 -12.23 10.25 18.83
N GLY A 200 -13.53 10.20 18.51
CA GLY A 200 -14.52 9.43 19.25
C GLY A 200 -14.31 7.91 19.16
N TRP A 201 -13.71 7.43 18.06
CA TRP A 201 -13.34 6.01 17.91
C TRP A 201 -12.16 5.65 18.82
N PHE A 202 -11.20 6.57 19.00
CA PHE A 202 -10.04 6.42 19.88
C PHE A 202 -10.29 6.98 21.28
N GLY A 203 -11.20 6.33 22.02
CA GLY A 203 -11.48 6.62 23.43
C GLY A 203 -10.31 6.31 24.38
N LYS A 204 -10.49 6.55 25.69
CA LYS A 204 -9.43 6.37 26.70
C LYS A 204 -8.81 4.97 26.67
N ASP A 205 -9.62 3.92 26.62
CA ASP A 205 -9.14 2.55 26.65
C ASP A 205 -8.29 2.19 25.43
N VAL A 206 -8.73 2.63 24.25
CA VAL A 206 -7.99 2.42 22.99
C VAL A 206 -6.67 3.18 23.02
N ARG A 207 -6.65 4.43 23.52
CA ARG A 207 -5.42 5.22 23.66
C ARG A 207 -4.43 4.58 24.64
N THR A 208 -4.93 4.03 25.75
CA THR A 208 -4.08 3.29 26.71
C THR A 208 -3.46 2.07 26.04
N LYS A 209 -4.26 1.29 25.30
CA LYS A 209 -3.76 0.15 24.53
C LYS A 209 -2.73 0.56 23.46
N LEU A 210 -2.96 1.66 22.74
CA LEU A 210 -1.97 2.18 21.79
C LEU A 210 -0.64 2.54 22.46
N LYS A 211 -0.67 3.03 23.71
CA LYS A 211 0.55 3.36 24.47
C LYS A 211 1.34 2.11 24.89
N THR A 212 0.66 1.02 25.22
CA THR A 212 1.28 -0.19 25.78
C THR A 212 1.57 -1.27 24.74
N GLU A 213 0.69 -1.41 23.75
CA GLU A 213 0.67 -2.52 22.78
C GLU A 213 0.77 -2.04 21.33
N GLY A 214 0.70 -0.73 21.08
CA GLY A 214 0.72 -0.18 19.73
C GLY A 214 2.06 -0.41 19.03
N LYS A 215 2.00 -0.80 17.74
CA LYS A 215 3.19 -0.98 16.90
C LYS A 215 3.62 0.32 16.22
N LYS A 216 4.25 0.22 15.04
CA LYS A 216 4.84 1.32 14.29
C LYS A 216 3.79 2.40 13.97
N GLY A 217 4.06 3.64 14.36
CA GLY A 217 3.17 4.79 14.11
C GLY A 217 2.18 5.10 15.23
N SER A 218 2.03 4.24 16.24
CA SER A 218 1.14 4.45 17.39
C SER A 218 1.45 5.74 18.16
N ALA A 219 2.74 6.04 18.40
CA ALA A 219 3.18 7.25 19.07
C ALA A 219 2.78 8.52 18.29
N VAL A 220 2.95 8.52 16.97
CA VAL A 220 2.58 9.65 16.11
C VAL A 220 1.06 9.82 16.04
N LEU A 221 0.31 8.72 16.00
CA LEU A 221 -1.15 8.75 16.09
C LEU A 221 -1.62 9.37 17.41
N LEU A 222 -1.03 8.97 18.55
CA LEU A 222 -1.37 9.51 19.87
C LEU A 222 -1.12 11.02 19.94
N GLU A 223 0.01 11.50 19.43
CA GLU A 223 0.31 12.92 19.32
C GLU A 223 -0.76 13.67 18.49
N ARG A 224 -1.10 13.14 17.31
CA ARG A 224 -2.12 13.73 16.41
C ARG A 224 -3.53 13.73 17.02
N LEU A 225 -3.85 12.72 17.83
CA LEU A 225 -5.10 12.62 18.58
C LEU A 225 -5.15 13.57 19.80
N GLY A 226 -4.03 14.19 20.16
CA GLY A 226 -3.87 15.05 21.34
C GLY A 226 -3.89 14.27 22.65
N ALA A 227 -3.15 13.16 22.73
CA ALA A 227 -3.11 12.21 23.85
C ALA A 227 -1.79 12.21 24.65
#